data_AF-A0A553FEF1-F1
#
_entry.id   AF-A0A553FEF1-F1
#
_cell.length_a   1.000
_cell.length_b   1.000
_cell.length_c   1.000
_cell.angle_alpha   90.00
_cell.angle_beta   90.00
_cell.angle_gamma   90.00
#
_symmetry.space_group_name_H-M   'P 1'
#
loop_
_entity.id
_entity.type
_entity.pdbx_description
1 polymer ?
#
loop_
_entity_poly.entity_id
_entity_poly.type
_entity_poly.pdbx_seq_one_letter_code
_entity_poly.pdbx_strand_id
1 'polypeptide(L)'
;MKQFLSDLRLLYVNLKKTFTSWKMERQLKKEFFQDFSLYNSMASKGMEAGVRELRPCLWEKTSFTKIEPIYFYQDNWAFERILKQRPSDHVDIGSHHKFVSFLSMTLNVTMIDIRPLSLPVNSLSFKEGSILSLPYDSESIDSLSSLCVIEHIGLGRYGDEIDPLGSEKAFTEIDRVLKKGANFYFSVPVELEGRVFFNAHRSFSENYLLETLHNFEVIDKKYIYGEKFETTLRDGFGIGCYHLQKKT
;
A
#
# COMPACT_ATOMS: atom_id res chain seq x y z
N MET A 1 27.88 -0.61 -23.94
CA MET A 1 27.12 -1.06 -25.14
C MET A 1 25.70 -1.54 -24.80
N LYS A 2 25.48 -2.40 -23.78
CA LYS A 2 24.13 -2.82 -23.34
C LYS A 2 23.24 -1.68 -22.79
N GLN A 3 23.82 -0.77 -22.00
CA GLN A 3 23.11 0.40 -21.44
C GLN A 3 22.62 1.39 -22.53
N PHE A 4 23.48 1.68 -23.52
CA PHE A 4 23.13 2.55 -24.64
C PHE A 4 21.97 2.00 -25.51
N LEU A 5 21.94 0.68 -25.71
CA LEU A 5 20.85 0.00 -26.43
C LEU A 5 19.55 -0.06 -25.62
N SER A 6 19.61 -0.15 -24.29
CA SER A 6 18.41 -0.05 -23.44
C SER A 6 17.83 1.37 -23.43
N ASP A 7 18.69 2.39 -23.42
CA ASP A 7 18.27 3.79 -23.42
C ASP A 7 17.62 4.19 -24.76
N LEU A 8 18.17 3.75 -25.90
CA LEU A 8 17.56 3.91 -27.23
C LEU A 8 16.21 3.19 -27.36
N ARG A 9 16.06 2.01 -26.74
CA ARG A 9 14.79 1.26 -26.71
C ARG A 9 13.74 1.97 -25.87
N LEU A 10 14.12 2.55 -24.73
CA LEU A 10 13.26 3.37 -23.88
C LEU A 10 12.79 4.63 -24.60
N LEU A 11 13.68 5.33 -25.30
CA LEU A 11 13.36 6.52 -26.09
C LEU A 11 12.35 6.20 -27.20
N TYR A 12 12.56 5.10 -27.93
CA TYR A 12 11.67 4.64 -28.99
C TYR A 12 10.29 4.18 -28.47
N VAL A 13 10.25 3.45 -27.34
CA VAL A 13 9.00 3.06 -26.67
C VAL A 13 8.23 4.29 -26.20
N ASN A 14 8.92 5.30 -25.66
CA ASN A 14 8.30 6.55 -25.24
C ASN A 14 7.73 7.33 -26.42
N LEU A 15 8.47 7.49 -27.53
CA LEU A 15 7.98 8.15 -28.74
C LEU A 15 6.77 7.43 -29.36
N LYS A 16 6.79 6.08 -29.39
CA LYS A 16 5.62 5.28 -29.81
C LYS A 16 4.41 5.45 -28.89
N LYS A 17 4.63 5.51 -27.57
CA LYS A 17 3.57 5.78 -26.59
C LYS A 17 2.94 7.16 -26.82
N THR A 18 3.76 8.18 -27.05
CA THR A 18 3.31 9.57 -27.32
C THR A 18 2.52 9.69 -28.62
N PHE A 19 2.91 8.97 -29.68
CA PHE A 19 2.16 8.99 -30.95
C PHE A 19 0.84 8.21 -30.86
N THR A 20 0.85 7.08 -30.17
CA THR A 20 -0.35 6.24 -29.96
C THR A 20 -1.36 6.95 -29.05
N SER A 21 -0.88 7.66 -28.02
CA SER A 21 -1.75 8.45 -27.13
C SER A 21 -2.47 9.56 -27.88
N TRP A 22 -1.82 10.24 -28.83
CA TRP A 22 -2.45 11.32 -29.60
C TRP A 22 -3.59 10.84 -30.51
N LYS A 23 -3.41 9.71 -31.21
CA LYS A 23 -4.47 9.10 -32.02
C LYS A 23 -5.66 8.67 -31.15
N MET A 24 -5.37 8.08 -29.99
CA MET A 24 -6.39 7.66 -29.03
C MET A 24 -7.16 8.85 -28.45
N GLU A 25 -6.46 9.90 -28.04
CA GLU A 25 -7.09 11.13 -27.53
C GLU A 25 -8.02 11.79 -28.56
N ARG A 26 -7.61 11.80 -29.84
CA ARG A 26 -8.47 12.29 -30.94
C ARG A 26 -9.76 11.48 -31.06
N GLN A 27 -9.66 10.15 -30.96
CA GLN A 27 -10.82 9.27 -31.01
C GLN A 27 -11.75 9.51 -29.81
N LEU A 28 -11.19 9.60 -28.60
CA LEU A 28 -11.97 9.89 -27.39
C LEU A 28 -12.66 11.26 -27.44
N LYS A 29 -12.00 12.29 -27.99
CA LYS A 29 -12.62 13.60 -28.20
C LYS A 29 -13.77 13.53 -29.20
N LYS A 30 -13.61 12.75 -30.28
CA LYS A 30 -14.68 12.54 -31.27
C LYS A 30 -15.89 11.88 -30.61
N GLU A 31 -15.67 10.81 -29.86
CA GLU A 31 -16.72 10.11 -29.11
C GLU A 31 -17.40 11.04 -28.10
N PHE A 32 -16.62 11.84 -27.36
CA PHE A 32 -17.16 12.83 -26.42
C PHE A 32 -18.11 13.83 -27.10
N PHE A 33 -17.74 14.37 -28.27
CA PHE A 33 -18.62 15.30 -28.99
C PHE A 33 -19.85 14.63 -29.61
N GLN A 34 -19.73 13.34 -29.98
CA GLN A 34 -20.88 12.54 -30.40
C GLN A 34 -21.86 12.34 -29.24
N ASP A 35 -21.35 11.93 -28.07
CA ASP A 35 -22.12 11.76 -26.83
C ASP A 35 -22.75 13.10 -26.40
N PHE A 36 -22.03 14.22 -26.51
CA PHE A 36 -22.56 15.57 -26.25
C PHE A 36 -23.70 15.97 -27.20
N SER A 37 -23.55 15.71 -28.50
CA SER A 37 -24.60 16.00 -29.48
C SER A 37 -25.83 15.11 -29.28
N LEU A 38 -25.62 13.83 -28.93
CA LEU A 38 -26.69 12.89 -28.63
C LEU A 38 -27.43 13.28 -27.34
N TYR A 39 -26.70 13.69 -26.31
CA TYR A 39 -27.31 14.18 -25.07
C TYR A 39 -28.22 15.39 -25.34
N ASN A 40 -27.72 16.39 -26.07
CA ASN A 40 -28.49 17.61 -26.36
C ASN A 40 -29.68 17.39 -27.30
N SER A 41 -29.67 16.36 -28.16
CA SER A 41 -30.84 16.03 -28.98
C SER A 41 -31.96 15.36 -28.18
N MET A 42 -31.63 14.77 -27.02
CA MET A 42 -32.57 14.13 -26.09
C MET A 42 -32.98 15.03 -24.91
N ALA A 43 -32.24 16.11 -24.67
CA ALA A 43 -32.45 16.99 -23.53
C ALA A 43 -33.79 17.75 -23.64
N SER A 44 -34.48 17.86 -22.51
CA SER A 44 -35.64 18.75 -22.38
C SER A 44 -35.20 20.17 -22.01
N LYS A 45 -36.11 21.13 -22.16
CA LYS A 45 -35.84 22.55 -21.88
C LYS A 45 -35.28 22.75 -20.47
N GLY A 46 -34.09 23.34 -20.37
CA GLY A 46 -33.37 23.62 -19.12
C GLY A 46 -32.39 22.52 -18.71
N MET A 47 -32.29 21.42 -19.45
CA MET A 47 -31.32 20.34 -19.23
C MET A 47 -30.25 20.27 -20.33
N GLU A 48 -30.26 21.19 -21.30
CA GLU A 48 -29.27 21.21 -22.37
C GLU A 48 -27.86 21.49 -21.79
N ALA A 49 -26.88 20.69 -22.21
CA ALA A 49 -25.50 20.87 -21.80
C ALA A 49 -24.88 22.04 -22.57
N GLY A 50 -24.44 23.06 -21.83
CA GLY A 50 -23.72 24.22 -22.36
C GLY A 50 -22.26 23.91 -22.70
N VAL A 51 -21.74 24.55 -23.75
CA VAL A 51 -20.34 24.36 -24.19
C VAL A 51 -19.34 24.91 -23.15
N ARG A 52 -19.71 25.93 -22.38
CA ARG A 52 -18.84 26.58 -21.39
C ARG A 52 -18.62 25.70 -20.15
N GLU A 53 -19.58 24.85 -19.85
CA GLU A 53 -19.60 23.97 -18.67
C GLU A 53 -19.00 22.59 -18.97
N LEU A 54 -18.53 22.31 -20.19
CA LEU A 54 -17.95 21.02 -20.53
C LEU A 54 -16.74 20.70 -19.64
N ARG A 55 -16.75 19.51 -19.05
CA ARG A 55 -15.66 18.91 -18.28
C ARG A 55 -15.40 17.50 -18.80
N PRO A 56 -14.61 17.34 -19.88
CA PRO A 56 -14.45 16.03 -20.54
C PRO A 56 -13.65 15.04 -19.68
N CYS A 57 -14.26 13.91 -19.33
CA CYS A 57 -13.60 12.77 -18.66
C CYS A 57 -13.25 11.68 -19.68
N LEU A 58 -12.32 11.98 -20.59
CA LEU A 58 -12.08 11.18 -21.81
C LEU A 58 -11.59 9.76 -21.54
N TRP A 59 -10.89 9.54 -20.44
CA TRP A 59 -10.11 8.32 -20.20
C TRP A 59 -10.80 7.31 -19.28
N GLU A 60 -12.01 7.61 -18.80
CA GLU A 60 -12.72 6.79 -17.81
C GLU A 60 -13.73 5.81 -18.42
N LYS A 61 -14.08 5.97 -19.71
CA LYS A 61 -14.96 5.03 -20.44
C LYS A 61 -14.19 3.76 -20.83
N THR A 62 -13.72 3.03 -19.83
CA THR A 62 -12.96 1.78 -19.98
C THR A 62 -13.88 0.56 -19.85
N SER A 63 -13.46 -0.60 -20.35
CA SER A 63 -14.24 -1.85 -20.23
C SER A 63 -14.21 -2.45 -18.81
N PHE A 64 -13.31 -1.98 -17.95
CA PHE A 64 -13.18 -2.38 -16.56
C PHE A 64 -12.63 -1.22 -15.72
N THR A 65 -12.90 -1.24 -14.41
CA THR A 65 -12.29 -0.29 -13.46
C THR A 65 -10.90 -0.79 -13.08
N LYS A 66 -9.86 0.02 -13.33
CA LYS A 66 -8.50 -0.32 -12.92
C LYS A 66 -8.33 -0.13 -11.42
N ILE A 67 -7.85 -1.17 -10.73
CA ILE A 67 -7.59 -1.18 -9.29
C ILE A 67 -6.08 -1.35 -9.08
N GLU A 68 -5.50 -0.62 -8.13
CA GLU A 68 -4.10 -0.82 -7.72
C GLU A 68 -4.03 -2.09 -6.84
N PRO A 69 -3.29 -3.13 -7.24
CA PRO A 69 -3.39 -4.45 -6.62
C PRO A 69 -2.74 -4.53 -5.24
N ILE A 70 -1.68 -3.77 -4.95
CA ILE A 70 -0.95 -3.90 -3.69
C ILE A 70 -1.83 -3.51 -2.51
N TYR A 71 -2.32 -2.27 -2.48
CA TYR A 71 -3.20 -1.80 -1.42
C TYR A 71 -4.51 -2.56 -1.42
N PHE A 72 -5.08 -2.88 -2.59
CA PHE A 72 -6.33 -3.63 -2.64
C PHE A 72 -6.23 -5.01 -1.98
N TYR A 73 -5.21 -5.80 -2.32
CA TYR A 73 -5.06 -7.15 -1.75
C TYR A 73 -4.58 -7.13 -0.32
N GLN A 74 -3.57 -6.31 0.03
CA GLN A 74 -3.02 -6.31 1.39
C GLN A 74 -4.03 -5.75 2.41
N ASP A 75 -4.73 -4.66 2.08
CA ASP A 75 -5.64 -4.00 3.00
C ASP A 75 -6.81 -4.95 3.29
N ASN A 76 -7.34 -5.60 2.25
CA ASN A 76 -8.41 -6.60 2.39
C ASN A 76 -7.94 -7.83 3.21
N TRP A 77 -6.74 -8.35 2.90
CA TRP A 77 -6.16 -9.50 3.59
C TRP A 77 -5.94 -9.25 5.08
N ALA A 78 -5.39 -8.09 5.44
CA ALA A 78 -5.12 -7.70 6.82
C ALA A 78 -6.42 -7.42 7.56
N PHE A 79 -7.34 -6.66 6.95
CA PHE A 79 -8.63 -6.31 7.53
C PHE A 79 -9.41 -7.57 7.94
N GLU A 80 -9.53 -8.54 7.02
CA GLU A 80 -10.23 -9.80 7.27
C GLU A 80 -9.63 -10.56 8.46
N ARG A 81 -8.30 -10.62 8.57
CA ARG A 81 -7.59 -11.37 9.62
C ARG A 81 -7.69 -10.70 10.98
N ILE A 82 -7.46 -9.38 11.02
CA ILE A 82 -7.56 -8.60 12.25
C ILE A 82 -8.99 -8.69 12.79
N LEU A 83 -10.00 -8.50 11.92
CA LEU A 83 -11.40 -8.56 12.33
C LEU A 83 -11.82 -9.96 12.81
N LYS A 84 -11.28 -11.03 12.22
CA LYS A 84 -11.51 -12.41 12.69
C LYS A 84 -10.95 -12.66 14.09
N GLN A 85 -9.82 -12.04 14.45
CA GLN A 85 -9.26 -12.15 15.79
C GLN A 85 -10.05 -11.36 16.85
N ARG A 86 -10.80 -10.33 16.44
CA ARG A 86 -11.60 -9.46 17.32
C ARG A 86 -10.81 -8.97 18.55
N PRO A 87 -9.63 -8.35 18.38
CA PRO A 87 -8.91 -7.79 19.51
C PRO A 87 -9.72 -6.67 20.17
N SER A 88 -9.54 -6.44 21.47
CA SER A 88 -10.15 -5.29 22.14
C SER A 88 -9.60 -3.97 21.58
N ASP A 89 -8.31 -3.96 21.31
CA ASP A 89 -7.54 -2.82 20.83
C ASP A 89 -6.59 -3.28 19.72
N HIS A 90 -6.44 -2.46 18.69
CA HIS A 90 -5.49 -2.70 17.61
C HIS A 90 -4.61 -1.47 17.40
N VAL A 91 -3.30 -1.69 17.28
CA VAL A 91 -2.33 -0.64 16.97
C VAL A 91 -1.90 -0.78 15.52
N ASP A 92 -2.12 0.24 14.71
CA ASP A 92 -1.55 0.32 13.37
C ASP A 92 -0.35 1.26 13.38
N ILE A 93 0.69 0.92 12.63
CA ILE A 93 1.88 1.75 12.45
C ILE A 93 2.01 2.12 10.99
N GLY A 94 1.63 3.37 10.66
CA GLY A 94 1.90 4.01 9.38
C GLY A 94 1.25 3.41 8.14
N SER A 95 0.27 2.50 8.28
CA SER A 95 -0.38 1.89 7.13
C SER A 95 -1.24 2.92 6.37
N HIS A 96 -1.74 2.51 5.20
CA HIS A 96 -2.52 3.39 4.34
C HIS A 96 -3.77 3.96 5.05
N HIS A 97 -3.92 5.29 5.03
CA HIS A 97 -4.98 6.03 5.72
C HIS A 97 -6.42 5.51 5.49
N LYS A 98 -6.74 4.99 4.29
CA LYS A 98 -8.08 4.41 4.04
C LYS A 98 -8.29 3.09 4.79
N PHE A 99 -7.27 2.25 4.86
CA PHE A 99 -7.32 0.97 5.58
C PHE A 99 -7.56 1.22 7.07
N VAL A 100 -6.74 2.05 7.71
CA VAL A 100 -6.87 2.36 9.14
C VAL A 100 -8.19 3.07 9.46
N SER A 101 -8.65 3.98 8.59
CA SER A 101 -9.93 4.65 8.77
C SER A 101 -11.08 3.66 8.75
N PHE A 102 -11.14 2.73 7.79
CA PHE A 102 -12.20 1.73 7.74
C PHE A 102 -12.07 0.68 8.86
N LEU A 103 -10.86 0.27 9.23
CA LEU A 103 -10.65 -0.65 10.34
C LEU A 103 -11.15 -0.05 11.66
N SER A 104 -10.87 1.23 11.91
CA SER A 104 -11.31 1.96 13.10
C SER A 104 -12.83 2.07 13.25
N MET A 105 -13.60 1.87 12.17
CA MET A 105 -15.07 1.83 12.26
C MET A 105 -15.60 0.53 12.86
N THR A 106 -14.75 -0.49 12.97
CA THR A 106 -15.13 -1.83 13.44
C THR A 106 -14.41 -2.26 14.71
N LEU A 107 -13.25 -1.66 15.02
CA LEU A 107 -12.41 -1.96 16.19
C LEU A 107 -11.90 -0.67 16.82
N ASN A 108 -11.49 -0.72 18.09
CA ASN A 108 -10.75 0.37 18.69
C ASN A 108 -9.32 0.40 18.12
N VAL A 109 -9.04 1.37 17.25
CA VAL A 109 -7.75 1.48 16.54
C VAL A 109 -6.99 2.72 16.99
N THR A 110 -5.73 2.53 17.33
CA THR A 110 -4.74 3.63 17.44
C THR A 110 -3.75 3.54 16.30
N MET A 111 -3.69 4.56 15.45
CA MET A 111 -2.64 4.72 14.45
C MET A 111 -1.45 5.48 15.04
N ILE A 112 -0.25 4.98 14.80
CA ILE A 112 1.02 5.68 15.04
C ILE A 112 1.67 5.98 13.70
N ASP A 113 2.00 7.24 13.44
CA ASP A 113 2.78 7.65 12.27
C ASP A 113 3.65 8.85 12.63
N ILE A 114 4.80 9.00 11.97
CA ILE A 114 5.64 10.20 12.11
C ILE A 114 5.01 11.43 11.44
N ARG A 115 3.99 11.23 10.61
CA ARG A 115 3.26 12.30 9.91
C ARG A 115 1.80 12.34 10.36
N PRO A 116 1.31 13.47 10.88
CA PRO A 116 -0.10 13.62 11.25
C PRO A 116 -1.03 13.49 10.04
N LEU A 117 -2.20 12.88 10.25
CA LEU A 117 -3.26 12.83 9.25
C LEU A 117 -3.81 14.24 9.01
N SER A 118 -3.94 14.63 7.74
CA SER A 118 -4.55 15.92 7.36
C SER A 118 -6.07 15.95 7.53
N LEU A 119 -6.71 14.79 7.65
CA LEU A 119 -8.15 14.61 7.78
C LEU A 119 -8.43 13.69 8.99
N PRO A 120 -8.66 14.24 10.19
CA PRO A 120 -8.99 13.43 11.35
C PRO A 120 -10.39 12.82 11.22
N VAL A 121 -10.58 11.63 11.79
CA VAL A 121 -11.87 10.95 11.89
C VAL A 121 -12.11 10.50 13.33
N ASN A 122 -13.33 10.65 13.83
CA ASN A 122 -13.65 10.41 15.24
C ASN A 122 -13.44 8.95 15.70
N SER A 123 -13.51 8.00 14.76
CA SER A 123 -13.36 6.57 15.05
C SER A 123 -11.90 6.16 15.29
N LEU A 124 -10.93 6.97 14.85
CA LEU A 124 -9.51 6.63 14.85
C LEU A 124 -8.76 7.48 15.89
N SER A 125 -8.11 6.82 16.84
CA SER A 125 -7.12 7.48 17.68
C SER A 125 -5.81 7.63 16.90
N PHE A 126 -5.21 8.81 16.93
CA PHE A 126 -3.92 9.06 16.27
C PHE A 126 -2.87 9.52 17.29
N LYS A 127 -1.65 9.00 17.16
CA LYS A 127 -0.48 9.47 17.91
C LYS A 127 0.68 9.69 16.95
N GLU A 128 1.27 10.88 17.01
CA GLU A 128 2.52 11.13 16.29
C GLU A 128 3.65 10.36 16.98
N GLY A 129 4.42 9.58 16.24
CA GLY A 129 5.50 8.78 16.82
C GLY A 129 6.26 7.92 15.81
N SER A 130 7.47 7.52 16.20
CA SER A 130 8.32 6.65 15.41
C SER A 130 8.13 5.18 15.79
N ILE A 131 8.12 4.30 14.80
CA ILE A 131 8.16 2.84 14.98
C ILE A 131 9.42 2.37 15.71
N LEU A 132 10.45 3.21 15.81
CA LEU A 132 11.70 2.92 16.52
C LEU A 132 11.60 3.17 18.03
N SER A 133 10.53 3.81 18.50
CA SER A 133 10.30 4.13 19.91
C SER A 133 8.80 4.31 20.15
N LEU A 134 8.08 3.19 20.18
CA LEU A 134 6.64 3.17 20.38
C LEU A 134 6.28 3.54 21.84
N PRO A 135 5.27 4.39 22.06
CA PRO A 135 4.86 4.85 23.39
C PRO A 135 4.02 3.81 24.14
N TYR A 136 4.55 2.59 24.22
CA TYR A 136 3.94 1.43 24.85
C TYR A 136 4.97 0.69 25.69
N ASP A 137 4.52 0.15 26.82
CA ASP A 137 5.34 -0.70 27.67
C ASP A 137 5.67 -2.01 26.93
N SER A 138 6.73 -2.68 27.36
CA SER A 138 7.06 -4.00 26.84
C SER A 138 5.91 -4.97 27.10
N GLU A 139 5.62 -5.84 26.14
CA GLU A 139 4.55 -6.84 26.24
C GLU A 139 3.20 -6.25 26.68
N SER A 140 2.75 -5.17 26.01
CA SER A 140 1.49 -4.48 26.33
C SER A 140 0.45 -4.51 25.22
N ILE A 141 0.85 -4.82 23.97
CA ILE A 141 -0.04 -4.83 22.80
C ILE A 141 -0.43 -6.26 22.40
N ASP A 142 -1.73 -6.48 22.16
CA ASP A 142 -2.29 -7.79 21.75
C ASP A 142 -2.43 -7.96 20.22
N SER A 143 -2.53 -6.84 19.49
CA SER A 143 -2.73 -6.84 18.04
C SER A 143 -2.09 -5.61 17.41
N LEU A 144 -1.19 -5.83 16.45
CA LEU A 144 -0.42 -4.78 15.79
C LEU A 144 -0.36 -5.01 14.28
N SER A 145 -0.50 -3.94 13.48
CA SER A 145 -0.22 -3.99 12.04
C SER A 145 0.76 -2.91 11.57
N SER A 146 1.46 -3.19 10.48
CA SER A 146 2.42 -2.29 9.83
C SER A 146 2.55 -2.67 8.34
N LEU A 147 1.63 -2.18 7.50
CA LEU A 147 1.51 -2.60 6.09
C LEU A 147 2.25 -1.64 5.15
N CYS A 148 3.28 -2.13 4.46
CA CYS A 148 4.16 -1.35 3.58
C CYS A 148 4.80 -0.13 4.26
N VAL A 149 5.43 -0.38 5.42
CA VAL A 149 6.08 0.65 6.24
C VAL A 149 7.51 0.29 6.61
N ILE A 150 7.75 -0.93 7.11
CA ILE A 150 9.05 -1.34 7.70
C ILE A 150 10.19 -1.26 6.68
N GLU A 151 9.88 -1.49 5.40
CA GLU A 151 10.85 -1.40 4.30
C GLU A 151 11.40 0.02 4.07
N HIS A 152 10.72 1.03 4.59
CA HIS A 152 11.07 2.45 4.40
C HIS A 152 11.93 3.01 5.53
N ILE A 153 11.94 2.35 6.70
CA ILE A 153 12.52 2.92 7.92
C ILE A 153 14.02 3.10 7.77
N GLY A 154 14.51 4.31 8.04
CA GLY A 154 15.93 4.65 7.95
C GLY A 154 16.39 5.07 6.54
N LEU A 155 15.47 5.21 5.58
CA LEU A 155 15.78 5.67 4.22
C LEU A 155 15.53 7.17 4.00
N GLY A 156 14.99 7.88 5.01
CA GLY A 156 14.75 9.33 4.99
C GLY A 156 13.65 9.76 4.02
N ARG A 157 12.87 8.81 3.48
CA ARG A 157 11.83 9.07 2.48
C ARG A 157 10.73 9.96 3.02
N TYR A 158 10.38 9.77 4.29
CA TYR A 158 9.23 10.42 4.93
C TYR A 158 9.64 11.48 5.95
N GLY A 159 10.93 11.80 6.02
CA GLY A 159 11.52 12.69 7.04
C GLY A 159 12.05 11.96 8.27
N ASP A 160 12.05 10.63 8.26
CA ASP A 160 12.73 9.79 9.24
C ASP A 160 14.26 9.98 9.20
N GLU A 161 14.95 9.73 10.33
CA GLU A 161 16.41 9.78 10.38
C GLU A 161 17.03 8.69 9.49
N ILE A 162 18.21 8.96 8.92
CA ILE A 162 18.92 7.96 8.11
C ILE A 162 19.52 6.88 9.01
N ASP A 163 19.12 5.63 8.78
CA ASP A 163 19.58 4.47 9.53
C ASP A 163 19.58 3.20 8.66
N PRO A 164 20.76 2.67 8.31
CA PRO A 164 20.86 1.41 7.57
C PRO A 164 20.17 0.23 8.27
N LEU A 165 20.06 0.24 9.59
CA LEU A 165 19.43 -0.80 10.43
C LEU A 165 17.97 -0.47 10.80
N GLY A 166 17.35 0.50 10.14
CA GLY A 166 16.01 0.98 10.50
C GLY A 166 14.95 -0.11 10.51
N SER A 167 14.99 -1.05 9.55
CA SER A 167 14.03 -2.16 9.48
C SER A 167 14.21 -3.14 10.63
N GLU A 168 15.45 -3.50 10.98
CA GLU A 168 15.78 -4.39 12.10
C GLU A 168 15.41 -3.78 13.45
N LYS A 169 15.67 -2.48 13.63
CA LYS A 169 15.26 -1.76 14.84
C LYS A 169 13.74 -1.67 14.96
N ALA A 170 13.03 -1.47 13.86
CA ALA A 170 11.58 -1.52 13.85
C ALA A 170 11.05 -2.90 14.27
N PHE A 171 11.61 -4.00 13.73
CA PHE A 171 11.23 -5.35 14.16
C PHE A 171 11.53 -5.60 15.64
N THR A 172 12.67 -5.10 16.15
CA THR A 172 13.04 -5.22 17.56
C THR A 172 12.05 -4.49 18.47
N GLU A 173 11.63 -3.28 18.09
CA GLU A 173 10.67 -2.49 18.84
C GLU A 173 9.26 -3.11 18.81
N ILE A 174 8.85 -3.66 17.67
CA ILE A 174 7.59 -4.41 17.54
C ILE A 174 7.60 -5.66 18.44
N ASP A 175 8.70 -6.42 18.44
CA ASP A 175 8.85 -7.56 19.35
C ASP A 175 8.74 -7.10 20.81
N ARG A 176 9.42 -6.00 21.18
CA ARG A 176 9.38 -5.46 22.55
C ARG A 176 7.94 -5.19 23.02
N VAL A 177 7.13 -4.48 22.24
CA VAL A 177 5.80 -4.03 22.67
C VAL A 177 4.72 -5.12 22.62
N LEU A 178 4.89 -6.14 21.78
CA LEU A 178 3.91 -7.21 21.62
C LEU A 178 3.95 -8.20 22.79
N LYS A 179 2.76 -8.54 23.31
CA LYS A 179 2.61 -9.63 24.28
C LYS A 179 2.95 -10.98 23.66
N LYS A 180 3.35 -11.93 24.51
CA LYS A 180 3.33 -13.36 24.17
C LYS A 180 1.92 -13.76 23.71
N GLY A 181 1.82 -14.46 22.59
CA GLY A 181 0.54 -14.81 21.95
C GLY A 181 -0.12 -13.67 21.15
N ALA A 182 0.46 -12.47 21.12
CA ALA A 182 -0.08 -11.35 20.34
C ALA A 182 0.10 -11.55 18.84
N ASN A 183 -0.80 -10.94 18.06
CA ASN A 183 -0.79 -11.04 16.60
C ASN A 183 -0.11 -9.84 15.96
N PHE A 184 0.77 -10.10 15.00
CA PHE A 184 1.46 -9.11 14.19
C PHE A 184 1.14 -9.31 12.70
N TYR A 185 0.69 -8.25 12.04
CA TYR A 185 0.36 -8.23 10.62
C TYR A 185 1.25 -7.23 9.90
N PHE A 186 2.05 -7.68 8.94
CA PHE A 186 2.86 -6.74 8.16
C PHE A 186 2.93 -7.15 6.70
N SER A 187 3.27 -6.16 5.87
CA SER A 187 3.61 -6.40 4.48
C SER A 187 4.87 -5.64 4.11
N VAL A 188 5.71 -6.27 3.30
CA VAL A 188 6.96 -5.69 2.78
C VAL A 188 7.25 -6.23 1.38
N PRO A 189 8.04 -5.51 0.56
CA PRO A 189 8.55 -6.05 -0.68
C PRO A 189 9.42 -7.28 -0.44
N VAL A 190 9.21 -8.32 -1.25
CA VAL A 190 9.95 -9.58 -1.18
C VAL A 190 10.56 -9.95 -2.52
N GLU A 191 11.77 -10.50 -2.47
CA GLU A 191 12.53 -11.05 -3.59
C GLU A 191 13.33 -12.27 -3.11
N LEU A 192 13.96 -13.04 -4.01
CA LEU A 192 14.82 -14.17 -3.59
C LEU A 192 16.03 -13.69 -2.77
N GLU A 193 16.56 -12.52 -3.11
CA GLU A 193 17.64 -11.85 -2.39
C GLU A 193 17.18 -10.43 -2.06
N GLY A 194 17.33 -10.02 -0.79
CA GLY A 194 16.97 -8.68 -0.36
C GLY A 194 17.85 -7.61 -0.99
N ARG A 195 17.25 -6.46 -1.31
CA ARG A 195 17.94 -5.33 -1.96
C ARG A 195 17.54 -4.00 -1.33
N VAL A 196 18.43 -3.02 -1.44
CA VAL A 196 18.15 -1.65 -1.04
C VAL A 196 17.90 -0.81 -2.29
N PHE A 197 16.68 -0.31 -2.44
CA PHE A 197 16.34 0.73 -3.40
C PHE A 197 16.34 2.05 -2.63
N PHE A 198 17.54 2.63 -2.47
CA PHE A 198 17.76 3.77 -1.59
C PHE A 198 16.71 4.88 -1.78
N ASN A 199 16.25 5.44 -0.66
CA ASN A 199 15.13 6.38 -0.55
C ASN A 199 13.75 5.83 -0.95
N ALA A 200 13.63 4.78 -1.76
CA ALA A 200 12.34 4.20 -2.14
C ALA A 200 11.87 3.14 -1.14
N HIS A 201 12.59 2.03 -0.97
CA HIS A 201 12.26 0.90 -0.10
C HIS A 201 13.40 -0.13 -0.03
N ARG A 202 13.31 -1.08 0.90
CA ARG A 202 14.05 -2.35 0.87
C ARG A 202 13.15 -3.49 0.37
N SER A 203 13.73 -4.45 -0.34
CA SER A 203 13.14 -5.78 -0.51
C SER A 203 13.85 -6.76 0.42
N PHE A 204 13.14 -7.80 0.85
CA PHE A 204 13.67 -8.80 1.77
C PHE A 204 13.58 -10.20 1.18
N SER A 205 14.52 -11.07 1.52
CA SER A 205 14.32 -12.50 1.33
C SER A 205 13.45 -13.05 2.46
N GLU A 206 12.59 -14.03 2.15
CA GLU A 206 11.73 -14.63 3.17
C GLU A 206 12.55 -15.26 4.31
N ASN A 207 13.65 -15.93 3.99
CA ASN A 207 14.52 -16.53 5.02
C ASN A 207 15.05 -15.48 6.01
N TYR A 208 15.51 -14.34 5.51
CA TYR A 208 15.99 -13.25 6.37
C TYR A 208 14.89 -12.72 7.30
N LEU A 209 13.66 -12.56 6.79
CA LEU A 209 12.52 -12.13 7.62
C LEU A 209 12.23 -13.15 8.72
N LEU A 210 12.20 -14.44 8.39
CA LEU A 210 11.89 -15.51 9.35
C LEU A 210 13.00 -15.69 10.40
N GLU A 211 14.26 -15.49 10.02
CA GLU A 211 15.39 -15.48 10.96
C GLU A 211 15.33 -14.26 11.90
N THR A 212 15.04 -13.08 11.35
CA THR A 212 14.88 -11.85 12.14
C THR A 212 13.72 -11.97 13.13
N LEU A 213 12.61 -12.56 12.69
CA LEU A 213 11.39 -12.75 13.47
C LEU A 213 11.32 -14.13 14.14
N HIS A 214 12.46 -14.68 14.58
CA HIS A 214 12.55 -16.02 15.19
C HIS A 214 11.72 -16.19 16.48
N ASN A 215 11.34 -15.10 17.15
CA ASN A 215 10.44 -15.11 18.32
C ASN A 215 8.96 -15.28 17.94
N PHE A 216 8.65 -15.33 16.65
CA PHE A 216 7.30 -15.46 16.13
C PHE A 216 7.08 -16.79 15.42
N GLU A 217 5.83 -17.20 15.35
CA GLU A 217 5.35 -18.27 14.49
C GLU A 217 4.53 -17.70 13.33
N VAL A 218 4.66 -18.30 12.15
CA VAL A 218 3.90 -17.90 10.97
C VAL A 218 2.53 -18.55 10.99
N ILE A 219 1.48 -17.74 11.09
CA ILE A 219 0.09 -18.20 11.07
C ILE A 219 -0.43 -18.24 9.62
N ASP A 220 -0.16 -17.19 8.85
CA ASP A 220 -0.50 -17.13 7.43
C ASP A 220 0.48 -16.25 6.66
N LYS A 221 0.69 -16.58 5.39
CA LYS A 221 1.45 -15.76 4.45
C LYS A 221 0.85 -15.78 3.05
N LYS A 222 0.88 -14.63 2.40
CA LYS A 222 0.41 -14.43 1.02
C LYS A 222 1.35 -13.53 0.24
N TYR A 223 1.24 -13.57 -1.08
CA TYR A 223 2.11 -12.83 -1.98
C TYR A 223 1.34 -12.13 -3.07
N ILE A 224 1.68 -10.87 -3.33
CA ILE A 224 1.11 -10.08 -4.42
C ILE A 224 2.16 -9.95 -5.52
N TYR A 225 1.84 -10.46 -6.72
CA TYR A 225 2.69 -10.37 -7.91
C TYR A 225 1.91 -9.79 -9.09
N GLY A 226 2.14 -8.51 -9.39
CA GLY A 226 1.31 -7.78 -10.35
C GLY A 226 -0.15 -7.78 -9.88
N GLU A 227 -1.05 -8.35 -10.68
CA GLU A 227 -2.49 -8.45 -10.36
C GLU A 227 -2.87 -9.77 -9.66
N LYS A 228 -1.90 -10.60 -9.29
CA LYS A 228 -2.17 -11.92 -8.68
C LYS A 228 -1.95 -11.89 -7.17
N PHE A 229 -2.82 -12.58 -6.45
CA PHE A 229 -2.70 -12.82 -5.01
C PHE A 229 -2.57 -14.31 -4.72
N GLU A 230 -1.42 -14.74 -4.22
CA GLU A 230 -0.96 -16.12 -4.26
C GLU A 230 -0.45 -16.60 -2.89
N THR A 231 -0.29 -17.92 -2.74
CA THR A 231 0.20 -18.58 -1.50
C THR A 231 1.66 -19.00 -1.58
N THR A 232 2.26 -18.90 -2.76
CA THR A 232 3.61 -19.43 -3.03
C THR A 232 4.53 -18.28 -3.40
N LEU A 233 5.66 -18.19 -2.71
CA LEU A 233 6.73 -17.27 -3.04
C LEU A 233 7.28 -17.60 -4.44
N ARG A 234 7.56 -16.59 -5.24
CA ARG A 234 8.13 -16.71 -6.59
C ARG A 234 9.32 -15.79 -6.75
N ASP A 235 10.11 -16.07 -7.79
CA ASP A 235 11.14 -15.14 -8.24
C ASP A 235 10.51 -13.86 -8.82
N GLY A 236 11.22 -12.75 -8.66
CA GLY A 236 10.78 -11.40 -9.01
C GLY A 236 10.22 -10.59 -7.85
N PHE A 237 10.00 -9.30 -8.11
CA PHE A 237 9.47 -8.35 -7.16
C PHE A 237 8.01 -8.66 -6.82
N GLY A 238 7.73 -8.91 -5.55
CA GLY A 238 6.37 -9.03 -5.02
C GLY A 238 6.23 -8.32 -3.68
N ILE A 239 5.02 -8.32 -3.15
CA ILE A 239 4.74 -7.90 -1.76
C ILE A 239 4.35 -9.13 -0.97
N GLY A 240 5.10 -9.43 0.09
CA GLY A 240 4.75 -10.49 1.04
C GLY A 240 3.86 -9.91 2.13
N CYS A 241 2.76 -10.58 2.44
CA CYS A 241 1.85 -10.28 3.54
C CYS A 241 1.98 -11.40 4.58
N TYR A 242 2.28 -11.05 5.83
CA TYR A 242 2.61 -11.99 6.89
C TYR A 242 1.75 -11.75 8.13
N HIS A 243 0.99 -12.76 8.54
CA HIS A 243 0.33 -12.81 9.84
C HIS A 243 1.15 -13.73 10.72
N LEU A 244 1.79 -13.14 11.72
CA LEU A 244 2.60 -13.83 12.70
C LEU A 244 1.94 -13.76 14.08
N GLN A 245 2.25 -14.73 14.94
CA GLN A 245 1.93 -14.69 16.36
C GLN A 245 3.23 -14.77 17.17
N LYS A 246 3.36 -13.94 18.21
CA LYS A 246 4.53 -14.02 19.11
C LYS A 246 4.44 -15.29 19.95
N LYS A 247 5.52 -16.07 20.04
CA LYS A 247 5.56 -17.33 20.78
C LYS A 247 5.20 -17.11 22.27
N THR A 248 4.52 -18.09 22.88
CA THR A 248 4.15 -18.08 24.31
C THR A 248 5.36 -18.38 25.20
#